data_AF-A0A9X2KXW0-F1
#
_entry.id   AF-A0A9X2KXW0-F1
#
_cell.length_a   1.000
_cell.length_b   1.000
_cell.length_c   1.000
_cell.angle_alpha   90.00
_cell.angle_beta   90.00
_cell.angle_gamma   90.00
#
_symmetry.space_group_name_H-M   'P 1'
#
loop_
_entity.id
_entity.type
_entity.pdbx_description
1 polymer ?
#
loop_
_entity_poly.entity_id
_entity_poly.type
_entity_poly.pdbx_seq_one_letter_code
_entity_poly.pdbx_strand_id
1 'polypeptide(L)'
;MNLAKNILFVFTAFLIFLPSGLSLSHIFSDHAHAVCTEYAEYHYHKKQLDCDLQKFKKDPALKIDLPRYEPFAEISFHRFVFDYYHYLNDFEALSFSLRGPPILA
;
A
#
# COMPACT_ATOMS: atom_id res chain seq x y z
N MET A 1 -8.32 -55.50 26.53
CA MET A 1 -8.92 -54.14 26.50
C MET A 1 -7.90 -53.04 26.16
N ASN A 2 -6.66 -53.13 26.63
CA ASN A 2 -5.65 -52.07 26.42
C ASN A 2 -5.12 -51.97 24.97
N LEU A 3 -4.94 -53.09 24.27
CA LEU A 3 -4.44 -53.09 22.88
C LEU A 3 -5.40 -52.38 21.92
N ALA A 4 -6.69 -52.73 21.96
CA ALA A 4 -7.72 -52.11 21.12
C ALA A 4 -7.86 -50.60 21.41
N LYS A 5 -7.75 -50.20 22.67
CA LYS A 5 -7.77 -48.78 23.08
C LYS A 5 -6.57 -48.01 22.51
N ASN A 6 -5.37 -48.60 22.52
CA ASN A 6 -4.18 -47.98 21.97
C ASN A 6 -4.25 -47.85 20.44
N ILE A 7 -4.76 -48.88 19.76
CA ILE A 7 -5.00 -48.84 18.31
C ILE A 7 -5.99 -47.73 17.95
N LEU A 8 -7.10 -47.64 18.68
CA LEU A 8 -8.11 -46.59 18.49
C LEU A 8 -7.53 -45.19 18.72
N PHE A 9 -6.68 -45.02 19.74
CA PHE A 9 -6.04 -43.75 20.05
C PHE A 9 -5.11 -43.29 18.91
N VAL A 10 -4.25 -44.19 18.43
CA VAL A 10 -3.35 -43.90 17.30
C VAL A 10 -4.13 -43.61 16.02
N PHE A 11 -5.19 -44.38 15.74
CA PHE A 11 -6.05 -44.16 14.58
C PHE A 11 -6.75 -42.80 14.61
N THR A 12 -7.27 -42.42 15.78
CA THR A 12 -7.91 -41.12 15.97
C THR A 12 -6.90 -39.98 15.83
N ALA A 13 -5.70 -40.13 16.39
CA ALA A 13 -4.63 -39.16 16.22
C ALA A 13 -4.26 -38.98 14.74
N PHE A 14 -4.11 -40.07 13.99
CA PHE A 14 -3.84 -40.01 12.56
C PHE A 14 -4.92 -39.27 11.77
N LEU A 15 -6.20 -39.55 12.04
CA LEU A 15 -7.33 -38.85 11.42
C LEU A 15 -7.31 -37.34 11.67
N ILE A 16 -6.91 -36.91 12.86
CA ILE A 16 -6.80 -35.48 13.20
C ILE A 16 -5.68 -34.80 12.39
N PHE A 17 -4.56 -35.48 12.16
CA PHE A 17 -3.41 -34.92 11.43
C PHE A 17 -3.51 -35.04 9.91
N LEU A 18 -4.33 -35.97 9.39
CA LEU A 18 -4.55 -36.20 7.97
C LEU A 18 -4.83 -34.92 7.15
N PRO A 19 -5.77 -34.03 7.52
CA PRO A 19 -6.05 -32.82 6.73
C PRO A 19 -4.85 -31.86 6.65
N SER A 20 -4.05 -31.74 7.72
CA SER A 20 -2.84 -30.94 7.73
C SER A 20 -1.74 -31.52 6.84
N GLY A 21 -1.58 -32.86 6.85
CA GLY A 21 -0.64 -33.55 5.96
C GLY A 21 -0.99 -33.39 4.48
N LEU A 22 -2.28 -33.52 4.13
CA LEU A 22 -2.76 -33.28 2.77
C LEU A 22 -2.53 -31.82 2.34
N SER A 23 -2.82 -30.86 3.23
CA SER A 23 -2.58 -29.44 2.97
C SER A 23 -1.09 -29.16 2.74
N LEU A 24 -0.20 -29.74 3.55
CA LEU A 24 1.24 -29.61 3.38
C LEU A 24 1.70 -30.20 2.04
N SER A 25 1.24 -31.41 1.69
CA SER A 25 1.59 -32.02 0.40
C SER A 25 1.11 -31.20 -0.80
N HIS A 26 -0.07 -30.60 -0.70
CA HIS A 26 -0.66 -29.78 -1.74
C HIS A 26 0.10 -28.47 -1.97
N ILE A 27 0.76 -27.90 -0.95
CA ILE A 27 1.64 -26.73 -1.12
C ILE A 27 2.82 -27.04 -2.04
N PHE A 28 3.32 -28.27 -2.01
CA PHE A 28 4.43 -28.72 -2.85
C PHE A 28 3.97 -29.34 -4.18
N SER A 29 2.67 -29.57 -4.35
CA SER A 29 2.11 -29.92 -5.66
C SER A 29 2.18 -28.67 -6.54
N ASP A 30 2.90 -28.79 -7.65
CA ASP A 30 3.17 -27.68 -8.56
C ASP A 30 1.92 -27.36 -9.40
N HIS A 31 0.94 -26.71 -8.77
CA HIS A 31 -0.27 -26.23 -9.41
C HIS A 31 0.01 -24.87 -10.04
N ALA A 32 -0.04 -24.81 -11.37
CA ALA A 32 0.05 -23.56 -12.10
C ALA A 32 -1.18 -22.70 -11.79
N HIS A 33 -1.04 -21.76 -10.86
CA HIS A 33 -2.00 -20.69 -10.65
C HIS A 33 -1.87 -19.73 -11.84
N ALA A 34 -2.54 -20.07 -12.94
CA ALA A 34 -2.58 -19.22 -14.12
C ALA A 34 -3.22 -17.88 -13.71
N VAL A 35 -2.39 -16.85 -13.60
CA VAL A 35 -2.86 -15.48 -13.41
C VAL A 35 -3.63 -15.11 -14.67
N CYS A 36 -4.85 -14.58 -14.49
CA CYS A 36 -5.63 -14.17 -15.64
C CYS A 36 -4.95 -13.00 -16.33
N THR A 37 -4.58 -13.20 -17.60
CA THR A 37 -3.99 -12.16 -18.47
C THR A 37 -5.01 -11.53 -19.41
N GLU A 38 -6.28 -11.93 -19.31
CA GLU A 38 -7.36 -11.46 -20.18
C GLU A 38 -8.05 -10.25 -19.55
N TYR A 39 -7.97 -9.09 -20.21
CA TYR A 39 -8.53 -7.81 -19.72
C TYR A 39 -10.03 -7.65 -20.02
N ALA A 40 -10.72 -8.70 -20.47
CA ALA A 40 -12.15 -8.63 -20.77
C ALA A 40 -12.97 -8.42 -19.48
N GLU A 41 -13.92 -7.47 -19.51
CA GLU A 41 -14.79 -7.12 -18.38
C GLU A 41 -15.55 -8.33 -17.80
N TYR A 42 -15.82 -9.34 -18.64
CA TYR A 42 -16.47 -10.59 -18.24
C TYR A 42 -15.83 -11.78 -18.95
N HIS A 43 -15.21 -12.68 -18.18
CA HIS A 43 -14.72 -13.97 -18.69
C HIS A 43 -15.06 -15.10 -17.72
N TYR A 44 -15.23 -16.29 -18.26
CA TYR A 44 -15.53 -17.48 -17.47
C TYR A 44 -14.24 -18.11 -16.97
N HIS A 45 -13.97 -18.01 -15.67
CA HIS A 45 -12.88 -18.78 -15.06
C HIS A 45 -13.19 -20.26 -15.21
N LYS A 46 -12.25 -21.05 -15.75
CA LYS A 46 -12.33 -22.51 -15.65
C LYS A 46 -12.36 -22.85 -14.17
N LYS A 47 -13.31 -23.69 -13.75
CA LYS A 47 -13.48 -24.10 -12.35
C LYS A 47 -12.11 -24.51 -11.81
N GLN A 48 -11.50 -23.66 -10.98
CA GLN A 48 -10.24 -24.01 -10.33
C GLN A 48 -10.56 -25.22 -9.48
N LEU A 49 -10.06 -26.37 -9.89
CA LEU A 49 -10.08 -27.59 -9.08
C LEU A 49 -9.10 -27.47 -7.91
N ASP A 50 -8.35 -26.37 -7.87
CA ASP A 50 -7.24 -26.14 -6.97
C ASP A 50 -7.69 -25.41 -5.70
N CYS A 51 -7.26 -25.99 -4.58
CA CYS A 51 -7.00 -25.28 -3.33
C CYS A 51 -8.16 -24.97 -2.38
N ASP A 52 -9.29 -25.68 -2.44
CA ASP A 52 -10.36 -25.55 -1.44
C ASP A 52 -10.08 -26.29 -0.10
N LEU A 53 -8.84 -26.71 0.16
CA LEU A 53 -8.41 -27.31 1.43
C LEU A 53 -8.49 -26.31 2.61
N GLN A 54 -8.52 -25.01 2.31
CA GLN A 54 -8.60 -23.92 3.28
C GLN A 54 -10.04 -23.60 3.75
N LYS A 55 -11.04 -24.44 3.44
CA LYS A 55 -12.41 -24.31 3.98
C LYS A 55 -12.50 -24.56 5.49
N PHE A 56 -11.50 -25.21 6.09
CA PHE A 56 -11.40 -25.40 7.53
C PHE A 56 -10.70 -24.21 8.23
N LYS A 57 -11.04 -22.96 7.89
CA LYS A 57 -10.58 -21.79 8.64
C LYS A 57 -11.07 -21.91 10.09
N LYS A 58 -10.15 -22.19 11.02
CA LYS A 58 -10.39 -22.26 12.48
C LYS A 58 -10.40 -20.89 13.17
N ASP A 59 -10.59 -19.80 12.44
CA ASP A 59 -10.84 -18.48 13.02
C ASP A 59 -11.41 -17.55 11.93
N PRO A 60 -12.39 -16.67 12.23
CA PRO A 60 -12.58 -15.49 11.41
C PRO A 60 -11.23 -14.77 11.33
N ALA A 61 -10.80 -14.43 10.11
CA ALA A 61 -9.56 -13.70 9.87
C ALA A 61 -9.39 -12.60 10.93
N LEU A 62 -8.30 -12.67 11.68
CA LEU A 62 -7.88 -11.71 12.71
C LEU A 62 -8.36 -10.31 12.33
N LYS A 63 -9.40 -9.82 13.00
CA LYS A 63 -9.90 -8.45 12.80
C LYS A 63 -8.90 -7.51 13.45
N ILE A 64 -7.92 -7.08 12.67
CA ILE A 64 -6.99 -6.04 13.08
C ILE A 64 -7.66 -4.70 12.77
N ASP A 65 -8.11 -4.01 13.82
CA ASP A 65 -8.54 -2.62 13.70
C ASP A 65 -7.29 -1.74 13.57
N LEU A 66 -6.95 -1.39 12.33
CA LEU A 66 -5.88 -0.45 12.05
C LEU A 66 -6.37 0.98 12.37
N PRO A 67 -5.56 1.80 13.07
CA PRO A 67 -5.91 3.19 13.32
C PRO A 67 -6.04 3.94 11.99
N ARG A 68 -7.16 4.67 11.84
CA ARG A 68 -7.39 5.55 10.70
C ARG A 68 -6.75 6.91 11.01
N TYR A 69 -5.85 7.36 10.15
CA TYR A 69 -5.25 8.68 10.22
C TYR A 69 -5.84 9.57 9.13
N GLU A 70 -6.18 10.81 9.47
CA GLU A 70 -6.55 11.83 8.49
C GLU A 70 -5.29 12.51 7.97
N PRO A 71 -5.15 12.70 6.64
CA PRO A 71 -4.01 13.42 6.09
C PRO A 71 -4.04 14.88 6.53
N PHE A 72 -2.92 15.36 7.07
CA PHE A 72 -2.74 16.78 7.37
C PHE A 72 -2.58 17.55 6.05
N ALA A 73 -3.57 18.37 5.71
CA ALA A 73 -3.46 19.30 4.59
C ALA A 73 -2.69 20.55 5.04
N GLU A 74 -1.52 20.75 4.46
CA GLU A 74 -0.73 21.96 4.70
C GLU A 74 -1.49 23.18 4.15
N ILE A 75 -1.88 24.09 5.04
CA ILE A 75 -2.51 25.35 4.65
C ILE A 75 -1.40 26.29 4.21
N SER A 76 -1.22 26.48 2.91
CA SER A 76 -0.28 27.45 2.37
C SER A 76 -0.82 28.87 2.56
N PHE A 77 -0.23 29.61 3.49
CA PHE A 77 -0.51 31.04 3.63
C PHE A 77 0.26 31.80 2.54
N HIS A 78 -0.44 32.33 1.54
CA HIS A 78 0.16 33.27 0.61
C HIS A 78 0.34 34.62 1.31
N ARG A 79 1.60 35.04 1.49
CA ARG A 79 1.91 36.41 1.89
C ARG A 79 1.61 37.31 0.69
N PHE A 80 0.54 38.08 0.78
CA PHE A 80 0.27 39.13 -0.21
C PHE A 80 1.35 40.20 -0.09
N VAL A 81 2.17 40.33 -1.13
CA VAL A 81 3.09 41.46 -1.29
C VAL A 81 2.26 42.57 -1.94
N PHE A 82 2.01 43.63 -1.17
CA PHE A 82 1.34 44.81 -1.68
C PHE A 82 2.42 45.84 -2.05
N ASP A 83 2.53 46.18 -3.32
CA ASP A 83 3.35 47.30 -3.78
C ASP A 83 2.58 48.60 -3.56
N TYR A 84 2.88 49.30 -2.46
CA TYR A 84 2.23 50.58 -2.12
C TYR A 84 2.88 51.79 -2.79
N TYR A 85 3.94 51.61 -3.58
CA TYR A 85 4.70 52.68 -4.21
C TYR A 85 4.84 52.45 -5.71
N HIS A 86 3.99 53.14 -6.48
CA HIS A 86 4.17 53.32 -7.91
C HIS A 86 4.62 54.76 -8.15
N TYR A 87 5.87 54.95 -8.56
CA TYR A 87 6.34 56.26 -9.02
C TYR A 87 5.78 56.50 -10.43
N LEU A 88 5.26 57.71 -10.68
CA LEU A 88 4.74 58.10 -11.99
C LEU A 88 5.87 58.37 -13.01
N ASN A 89 7.12 58.39 -12.55
CA ASN A 89 8.28 58.70 -13.37
C ASN A 89 9.43 57.76 -12.97
N ASP A 90 9.98 57.08 -13.96
CA ASP A 90 11.15 56.19 -13.80
C ASP A 90 12.47 56.96 -13.72
N PHE A 91 12.42 58.30 -13.75
CA PHE A 91 13.59 59.15 -13.66
C PHE A 91 14.22 59.07 -12.26
N GLU A 92 15.32 58.34 -12.17
CA GLU A 92 16.20 58.31 -11.01
C GLU A 92 17.41 59.23 -11.27
N ALA A 93 17.52 60.31 -10.49
CA ALA A 93 18.65 61.21 -10.60
C ALA A 93 19.94 60.52 -10.11
N LEU A 94 20.95 60.44 -10.98
CA LEU A 94 22.26 59.88 -10.62
C LEU A 94 22.85 60.64 -9.42
N SER A 95 23.50 59.93 -8.50
CA SER A 95 24.07 60.48 -7.25
C SER A 95 25.15 61.56 -7.47
N PHE A 96 25.61 61.74 -8.70
CA PHE A 96 26.57 62.73 -9.12
C PHE A 96 26.00 63.76 -10.12
N SER A 97 24.70 63.71 -10.44
CA SER A 97 24.04 64.64 -11.38
C SER A 97 24.18 66.12 -10.98
N LEU A 98 24.41 66.39 -9.69
CA LEU A 98 24.61 67.74 -9.15
C LEU A 98 26.09 68.08 -8.89
N ARG A 99 27.04 67.21 -9.25
CA ARG A 99 28.46 67.52 -9.09
C ARG A 99 28.93 68.37 -10.28
N GLY A 100 29.62 69.46 -9.97
CA GLY A 100 30.28 70.27 -10.99
C GLY A 100 31.37 69.48 -11.73
N PRO A 101 31.74 69.92 -12.94
CA PRO A 101 32.79 69.27 -13.73
C PRO A 101 34.13 69.26 -12.96
N PRO A 102 34.94 68.19 -13.12
CA PRO A 102 36.25 68.11 -12.49
C PRO A 102 37.16 69.24 -13.02
N ILE A 103 37.94 69.84 -12.11
CA ILE A 103 38.69 71.08 -12.36
C ILE A 103 39.97 70.82 -13.20
N LEU A 104 40.36 69.57 -13.40
CA LEU A 104 41.57 69.19 -14.14
C LEU A 104 41.20 68.12 -15.19
N ALA A 105 41.06 68.57 -16.44
CA ALA A 105 41.03 67.73 -17.64
C ALA A 105 42.42 67.69 -18.27
#